data_AF-A0A191ZY68-F1
#
_entry.id   AF-A0A191ZY68-F1
#
_cell.length_a   1.000
_cell.length_b   1.000
_cell.length_c   1.000
_cell.angle_alpha   90.00
_cell.angle_beta   90.00
_cell.angle_gamma   90.00
#
_symmetry.space_group_name_H-M   'P 1'
#
loop_
_entity.id
_entity.type
_entity.pdbx_description
1 polymer ?
#
loop_
_entity_poly.entity_id
_entity_poly.type
_entity_poly.pdbx_seq_one_letter_code
_entity_poly.pdbx_strand_id
1 'polypeptide(L)'
;MKQEIKNYNLKIKGQGQLINNDCLVGMKNIPDNSIDLVLTDPPYGIANKNLRTWVGASKNGGKTVTTQEAWGNDFQDSFGDVDGFWDWFKPFMTEMTRVTKDGGSIILFLDVKYMGHFVYLIEEEFGLKFRNNIYFTKKNPGPGLNMKGYRHACEQAIWFTKGKTPFNFNFLEQKDMLNVFSGAVGSNKETKHPCEKYKWMIEPLIERHSHEGQLILDPFGGSASTLVYGIQKGRKVIAFEKSEKFFEMAKERVEKHGLDVLFYEPNKKAETKEKVEVKQEEVTDKMKSQIEQLDVTAKQQVQEFIDSLLKVNAPKTTKKVATKKVEVKAEKNDRVSEIIAELASIKTNLNNDYMGMSMKKKINQLKRQLSRNLTNKESMKEELSNLAALKFDESNQYCHEGIKAEFMEVVSRIEEKFMELA
;
A
#
# COMPACT_ATOMS: atom_id res chain seq x y z
N MET A 1 -12.98 -8.97 -3.59
CA MET A 1 -13.59 -9.03 -2.24
C MET A 1 -13.99 -7.63 -1.83
N LYS A 2 -15.29 -7.37 -1.62
CA LYS A 2 -15.77 -6.10 -1.04
C LYS A 2 -15.48 -6.15 0.46
N GLN A 3 -14.52 -5.37 0.96
CA GLN A 3 -14.42 -5.11 2.39
C GLN A 3 -15.63 -4.24 2.77
N GLU A 4 -16.52 -4.78 3.60
CA GLU A 4 -17.67 -4.05 4.13
C GLU A 4 -17.16 -2.82 4.90
N ILE A 5 -17.62 -1.64 4.46
CA ILE A 5 -17.41 -0.37 5.14
C ILE A 5 -18.17 -0.45 6.46
N LYS A 6 -17.47 -0.76 7.55
CA LYS A 6 -18.01 -0.48 8.87
C LYS A 6 -17.98 1.02 9.06
N ASN A 7 -19.16 1.62 9.27
CA ASN A 7 -19.29 2.96 9.82
C ASN A 7 -18.55 3.00 11.16
N TYR A 8 -17.26 3.40 11.13
CA TYR A 8 -16.59 3.83 12.34
C TYR A 8 -17.33 5.10 12.75
N ASN A 9 -18.17 5.01 13.77
CA ASN A 9 -18.76 6.18 14.38
C ASN A 9 -17.61 6.92 15.08
N LEU A 10 -16.84 7.72 14.32
CA LEU A 10 -15.67 8.48 14.76
C LEU A 10 -16.10 9.68 15.62
N LYS A 11 -17.09 9.48 16.49
CA LYS A 11 -17.25 10.34 17.67
C LYS A 11 -16.02 10.08 18.52
N ILE A 12 -15.07 11.02 18.49
CA ILE A 12 -13.84 10.95 19.27
C ILE A 12 -14.24 10.86 20.74
N LYS A 13 -14.05 9.69 21.29
CA LYS A 13 -14.27 9.36 22.70
C LYS A 13 -12.88 9.17 23.32
N GLY A 14 -12.71 9.68 24.54
CA GLY A 14 -11.42 9.67 25.23
C GLY A 14 -10.42 10.69 24.67
N GLN A 15 -9.13 10.43 24.94
CA GLN A 15 -8.01 11.27 24.52
C GLN A 15 -7.54 10.95 23.09
N GLY A 16 -7.79 9.74 22.58
CA GLY A 16 -7.46 9.40 21.20
C GLY A 16 -8.02 8.07 20.72
N GLN A 17 -7.73 7.75 19.46
CA GLN A 17 -8.13 6.50 18.82
C GLN A 17 -6.95 5.91 18.06
N LEU A 18 -6.71 4.60 18.25
CA LEU A 18 -5.77 3.82 17.45
C LEU A 18 -6.58 2.75 16.70
N ILE A 19 -6.49 2.75 15.38
CA ILE A 19 -7.34 1.95 14.50
C ILE A 19 -6.47 1.02 13.66
N ASN A 20 -6.67 -0.29 13.79
CA ASN A 20 -6.04 -1.29 12.92
C ASN A 20 -6.80 -1.40 11.60
N ASN A 21 -6.46 -0.55 10.63
CA ASN A 21 -7.08 -0.58 9.31
C ASN A 21 -6.18 0.11 8.28
N ASP A 22 -6.49 -0.11 7.00
CA ASP A 22 -5.98 0.73 5.93
C ASP A 22 -6.50 2.17 6.11
N CYS A 23 -5.59 3.14 6.18
CA CYS A 23 -5.96 4.52 6.45
C CYS A 23 -6.73 5.17 5.29
N LEU A 24 -6.61 4.71 4.03
CA LEU A 24 -7.45 5.19 2.93
C LEU A 24 -8.91 4.74 3.07
N VAL A 25 -9.14 3.58 3.70
CA VAL A 25 -10.48 3.12 4.06
C VAL A 25 -10.98 3.89 5.28
N GLY A 26 -10.13 4.05 6.29
CA GLY A 26 -10.44 4.74 7.52
C GLY A 26 -10.80 6.22 7.35
N MET A 27 -9.96 6.97 6.63
CA MET A 27 -10.11 8.42 6.44
C MET A 27 -11.41 8.81 5.74
N LYS A 28 -11.99 7.94 4.89
CA LYS A 28 -13.31 8.17 4.27
C LYS A 28 -14.45 8.35 5.28
N ASN A 29 -14.26 7.89 6.51
CA ASN A 29 -15.23 8.06 7.60
C ASN A 29 -14.98 9.35 8.41
N ILE A 30 -13.85 10.03 8.19
CA ILE A 30 -13.52 11.32 8.82
C ILE A 30 -14.24 12.42 8.03
N PRO A 31 -15.00 13.30 8.69
CA PRO A 31 -15.63 14.44 8.02
C PRO A 31 -14.61 15.37 7.35
N ASP A 32 -14.99 15.98 6.24
CA ASP A 32 -14.24 17.05 5.60
C ASP A 32 -13.94 18.18 6.60
N ASN A 33 -12.78 18.83 6.45
CA ASN A 33 -12.42 20.01 7.24
C ASN A 33 -12.61 19.81 8.77
N SER A 34 -12.15 18.68 9.31
CA SER A 34 -12.31 18.35 10.73
C SER A 34 -11.00 18.17 11.49
N ILE A 35 -9.87 18.00 10.79
CA ILE A 35 -8.53 17.81 11.35
C ILE A 35 -7.77 19.14 11.40
N ASP A 36 -7.18 19.48 12.56
CA ASP A 36 -6.39 20.71 12.74
C ASP A 36 -4.93 20.53 12.28
N LEU A 37 -4.37 19.35 12.51
CA LEU A 37 -3.00 18.99 12.13
C LEU A 37 -2.93 17.54 11.62
N VAL A 38 -2.41 17.35 10.41
CA VAL A 38 -1.93 16.04 9.96
C VAL A 38 -0.43 16.00 10.22
N LEU A 39 0.04 15.04 11.03
CA LEU A 39 1.45 14.84 11.32
C LEU A 39 1.78 13.36 11.18
N THR A 40 2.56 13.01 10.16
CA THR A 40 2.72 11.60 9.80
C THR A 40 4.04 11.26 9.09
N ASP A 41 4.42 9.98 9.17
CA ASP A 41 5.65 9.40 8.63
C ASP A 41 5.32 8.27 7.65
N PRO A 42 4.94 8.59 6.39
CA PRO A 42 4.67 7.59 5.37
C PRO A 42 5.93 6.78 5.00
N PRO A 43 5.77 5.61 4.37
CA PRO A 43 6.86 4.95 3.62
C PRO A 43 7.53 5.92 2.63
N TYR A 44 8.84 5.78 2.46
CA TYR A 44 9.67 6.74 1.72
C TYR A 44 9.92 6.35 0.26
N GLY A 45 9.55 5.15 -0.16
CA GLY A 45 9.77 4.66 -1.52
C GLY A 45 11.24 4.51 -1.89
N ILE A 46 12.10 4.29 -0.89
CA ILE A 46 13.55 4.16 -1.07
C ILE A 46 14.05 2.72 -0.91
N ALA A 47 13.19 1.77 -0.50
CA ALA A 47 13.62 0.39 -0.36
C ALA A 47 13.99 -0.19 -1.72
N ASN A 48 15.29 -0.48 -1.85
CA ASN A 48 15.83 -1.33 -2.88
C ASN A 48 16.01 -2.72 -2.26
N LYS A 49 15.60 -3.79 -2.96
CA LYS A 49 15.75 -5.18 -2.47
C LYS A 49 17.19 -5.55 -2.09
N ASN A 50 18.17 -4.77 -2.57
CA ASN A 50 19.59 -4.95 -2.29
C ASN A 50 20.15 -4.03 -1.17
N LEU A 51 19.35 -3.10 -0.63
CA LEU A 51 19.79 -2.22 0.46
C LEU A 51 19.81 -3.01 1.77
N ARG A 52 20.99 -3.05 2.38
CA ARG A 52 21.22 -3.74 3.66
C ARG A 52 21.25 -2.68 4.76
N THR A 53 20.40 -2.84 5.77
CA THR A 53 20.29 -1.97 6.93
C THR A 53 21.02 -2.61 8.10
N TRP A 54 21.78 -1.81 8.84
CA TRP A 54 22.40 -2.27 10.07
C TRP A 54 21.33 -2.43 11.16
N VAL A 55 21.12 -3.65 11.63
CA VAL A 55 20.27 -3.89 12.81
C VAL A 55 21.13 -3.80 14.06
N GLY A 56 20.71 -2.93 14.98
CA GLY A 56 21.31 -2.66 16.29
C GLY A 56 22.05 -3.84 16.92
N ALA A 57 23.19 -3.56 17.58
CA ALA A 57 23.98 -4.55 18.33
C ALA A 57 23.12 -5.45 19.25
N SER A 58 22.06 -4.89 19.83
CA SER A 58 21.12 -5.57 20.72
C SER A 58 20.19 -6.60 20.04
N LYS A 59 19.99 -6.56 18.71
CA LYS A 59 18.95 -7.38 18.04
C LYS A 59 19.48 -8.51 17.16
N ASN A 60 20.78 -8.56 16.86
CA ASN A 60 21.41 -9.66 16.09
C ASN A 60 22.95 -9.66 16.15
N GLY A 61 23.55 -9.11 17.22
CA GLY A 61 25.01 -8.99 17.34
C GLY A 61 25.64 -7.97 16.38
N GLY A 62 24.87 -7.00 15.88
CA GLY A 62 25.37 -5.93 15.01
C GLY A 62 25.58 -6.33 13.56
N LYS A 63 24.67 -7.13 13.00
CA LYS A 63 24.71 -7.58 11.59
C LYS A 63 23.98 -6.63 10.66
N THR A 64 24.38 -6.64 9.39
CA THR A 64 23.67 -5.92 8.32
C THR A 64 22.73 -6.90 7.62
N VAL A 65 21.42 -6.63 7.66
CA VAL A 65 20.35 -7.47 7.07
C VAL A 65 19.53 -6.63 6.10
N THR A 66 18.83 -7.26 5.18
CA THR A 66 17.88 -6.55 4.31
C THR A 66 16.66 -6.09 5.12
N THR A 67 15.97 -5.05 4.65
CA THR A 67 14.73 -4.56 5.29
C THR A 67 13.66 -5.66 5.35
N GLN A 68 13.58 -6.51 4.32
CA GLN A 68 12.64 -7.63 4.28
C GLN A 68 12.99 -8.72 5.31
N GLU A 69 14.28 -9.04 5.51
CA GLU A 69 14.71 -9.99 6.55
C GLU A 69 14.42 -9.48 7.96
N ALA A 70 14.50 -8.17 8.19
CA ALA A 70 14.26 -7.59 9.51
C ALA A 70 12.78 -7.48 9.86
N TRP A 71 11.90 -7.26 8.87
CA TRP A 71 10.53 -6.82 9.12
C TRP A 71 9.44 -7.59 8.35
N GLY A 72 9.81 -8.54 7.49
CA GLY A 72 8.88 -9.35 6.71
C GLY A 72 8.22 -8.58 5.56
N ASN A 73 7.06 -9.06 5.12
CA ASN A 73 6.26 -8.41 4.07
C ASN A 73 5.42 -7.23 4.59
N ASP A 74 5.48 -6.94 5.89
CA ASP A 74 4.70 -5.88 6.55
C ASP A 74 5.22 -4.46 6.22
N PHE A 75 6.42 -4.35 5.64
CA PHE A 75 7.03 -3.08 5.27
C PHE A 75 7.09 -2.93 3.74
N GLN A 76 6.07 -2.28 3.16
CA GLN A 76 6.03 -1.94 1.74
C GLN A 76 6.69 -0.57 1.51
N ASP A 77 7.86 -0.56 0.88
CA ASP A 77 8.63 0.68 0.66
C ASP A 77 9.32 0.72 -0.72
N SER A 78 8.79 -0.04 -1.68
CA SER A 78 9.29 -0.14 -3.06
C SER A 78 8.15 0.07 -4.05
N PHE A 79 8.28 1.08 -4.92
CA PHE A 79 7.23 1.52 -5.84
C PHE A 79 7.67 1.61 -7.30
N GLY A 80 8.77 0.92 -7.65
CA GLY A 80 9.34 0.97 -9.00
C GLY A 80 10.17 2.22 -9.21
N ASP A 81 9.54 3.29 -9.70
CA ASP A 81 10.16 4.59 -9.95
C ASP A 81 9.46 5.72 -9.15
N VAL A 82 9.87 6.96 -9.39
CA VAL A 82 9.32 8.13 -8.69
C VAL A 82 7.86 8.38 -9.03
N ASP A 83 7.46 8.12 -10.28
CA ASP A 83 6.08 8.28 -10.74
C ASP A 83 5.19 7.24 -10.08
N GLY A 84 5.61 5.97 -10.04
CA GLY A 84 4.90 4.92 -9.32
C GLY A 84 4.79 5.17 -7.82
N PHE A 85 5.79 5.80 -7.20
CA PHE A 85 5.69 6.24 -5.80
C PHE A 85 4.67 7.38 -5.64
N TRP A 86 4.67 8.35 -6.55
CA TRP A 86 3.71 9.45 -6.54
C TRP A 86 2.28 8.94 -6.73
N ASP A 87 2.03 8.07 -7.70
CA ASP A 87 0.72 7.47 -7.96
C ASP A 87 0.17 6.72 -6.74
N TRP A 88 1.05 6.01 -6.03
CA TRP A 88 0.69 5.37 -4.77
C TRP A 88 0.39 6.40 -3.66
N PHE A 89 1.14 7.50 -3.58
CA PHE A 89 1.02 8.49 -2.52
C PHE A 89 -0.18 9.43 -2.69
N LYS A 90 -0.59 9.69 -3.93
CA LYS A 90 -1.63 10.64 -4.34
C LYS A 90 -3.00 10.44 -3.66
N PRO A 91 -3.53 9.21 -3.50
CA PRO A 91 -4.79 8.98 -2.77
C PRO A 91 -4.70 9.39 -1.29
N PHE A 92 -3.54 9.22 -0.65
CA PHE A 92 -3.34 9.63 0.74
C PHE A 92 -3.35 11.15 0.85
N MET A 93 -2.65 11.85 -0.05
CA MET A 93 -2.68 13.32 -0.12
C MET A 93 -4.08 13.85 -0.39
N THR A 94 -4.87 13.18 -1.23
CA THR A 94 -6.27 13.53 -1.49
C THR A 94 -7.08 13.54 -0.19
N GLU A 95 -7.04 12.43 0.55
CA GLU A 95 -7.81 12.28 1.79
C GLU A 95 -7.28 13.20 2.91
N MET A 96 -5.95 13.29 3.09
CA MET A 96 -5.34 14.20 4.07
C MET A 96 -5.72 15.66 3.79
N THR A 97 -5.74 16.09 2.52
CA THR A 97 -6.17 17.44 2.14
C THR A 97 -7.66 17.65 2.41
N ARG A 98 -8.51 16.68 2.07
CA ARG A 98 -9.97 16.74 2.31
C ARG A 98 -10.31 16.93 3.78
N VAL A 99 -9.72 16.12 4.66
CA VAL A 99 -10.04 16.13 6.10
C VAL A 99 -9.40 17.29 6.86
N THR A 100 -8.30 17.85 6.37
CA THR A 100 -7.64 19.01 7.00
C THR A 100 -8.53 20.25 6.91
N LYS A 101 -8.67 21.00 8.00
CA LYS A 101 -9.37 22.29 8.05
C LYS A 101 -8.66 23.34 7.21
N ASP A 102 -9.41 24.33 6.74
CA ASP A 102 -8.81 25.59 6.29
C ASP A 102 -8.04 26.23 7.45
N GLY A 103 -6.81 26.67 7.18
CA GLY A 103 -5.86 27.12 8.21
C GLY A 103 -5.13 25.99 8.95
N GLY A 104 -5.48 24.73 8.70
CA GLY A 104 -4.80 23.56 9.24
C GLY A 104 -3.45 23.29 8.58
N SER A 105 -2.62 22.50 9.26
CA SER A 105 -1.28 22.12 8.80
C SER A 105 -1.21 20.65 8.40
N ILE A 106 -0.39 20.35 7.39
CA ILE A 106 -0.01 18.99 7.00
C ILE A 106 1.52 18.93 7.06
N ILE A 107 2.05 18.01 7.87
CA ILE A 107 3.48 17.80 8.06
C ILE A 107 3.81 16.34 7.75
N LEU A 108 4.70 16.15 6.77
CA LEU A 108 5.05 14.85 6.23
C LEU A 108 6.55 14.63 6.39
N PHE A 109 6.94 13.56 7.06
CA PHE A 109 8.32 13.09 6.94
C PHE A 109 8.48 12.38 5.59
N LEU A 110 9.52 12.75 4.84
CA LEU A 110 9.83 12.15 3.54
C LEU A 110 11.35 12.09 3.37
N ASP A 111 11.80 11.15 2.53
CA ASP A 111 13.20 11.08 2.16
C ASP A 111 13.61 12.27 1.28
N VAL A 112 14.82 12.77 1.52
CA VAL A 112 15.43 13.90 0.82
C VAL A 112 15.47 13.72 -0.70
N LYS A 113 15.51 12.47 -1.18
CA LYS A 113 15.54 12.13 -2.60
C LYS A 113 14.31 12.64 -3.36
N TYR A 114 13.14 12.60 -2.74
CA TYR A 114 11.87 12.93 -3.41
C TYR A 114 11.31 14.31 -3.04
N MET A 115 11.89 14.94 -2.01
CA MET A 115 11.29 16.10 -1.34
C MET A 115 10.96 17.26 -2.27
N GLY A 116 11.91 17.77 -3.06
CA GLY A 116 11.64 18.92 -3.94
C GLY A 116 10.58 18.64 -5.01
N HIS A 117 10.58 17.41 -5.54
CA HIS A 117 9.61 16.98 -6.55
C HIS A 117 8.21 16.82 -5.95
N PHE A 118 8.11 16.17 -4.79
CA PHE A 118 6.84 15.97 -4.10
C PHE A 118 6.28 17.29 -3.58
N VAL A 119 7.13 18.24 -3.15
CA VAL A 119 6.66 19.59 -2.78
C VAL A 119 5.96 20.25 -3.94
N TYR A 120 6.59 20.30 -5.11
CA TYR A 120 6.00 20.88 -6.31
C TYR A 120 4.66 20.20 -6.67
N LEU A 121 4.63 18.87 -6.75
CA LEU A 121 3.41 18.14 -7.10
C LEU A 121 2.29 18.31 -6.07
N ILE A 122 2.64 18.40 -4.78
CA ILE A 122 1.66 18.61 -3.72
C ILE A 122 1.00 20.00 -3.83
N GLU A 123 1.77 21.05 -4.11
CA GLU A 123 1.20 22.39 -4.30
C GLU A 123 0.30 22.46 -5.54
N GLU A 124 0.79 21.95 -6.67
CA GLU A 124 0.10 22.01 -7.96
C GLU A 124 -1.21 21.19 -7.96
N GLU A 125 -1.19 19.97 -7.42
CA GLU A 125 -2.32 19.06 -7.53
C GLU A 125 -3.34 19.18 -6.40
N PHE A 126 -2.94 19.66 -5.22
CA PHE A 126 -3.82 19.71 -4.03
C PHE A 126 -4.10 21.12 -3.53
N GLY A 127 -3.48 22.15 -4.13
CA GLY A 127 -3.67 23.56 -3.73
C GLY A 127 -3.20 23.86 -2.30
N LEU A 128 -2.34 22.99 -1.76
CA LEU A 128 -1.66 23.21 -0.48
C LEU A 128 -0.55 24.24 -0.67
N LYS A 129 -0.25 25.00 0.40
CA LYS A 129 0.83 26.00 0.36
C LYS A 129 2.03 25.50 1.14
N PHE A 130 3.15 25.32 0.45
CA PHE A 130 4.42 25.01 1.07
C PHE A 130 4.87 26.16 1.97
N ARG A 131 5.41 25.84 3.14
CA ARG A 131 5.92 26.82 4.10
C ARG A 131 7.41 26.68 4.30
N ASN A 132 7.84 25.56 4.87
CA ASN A 132 9.24 25.32 5.19
C ASN A 132 9.57 23.82 5.17
N ASN A 133 10.84 23.54 4.91
CA ASN A 133 11.46 22.30 5.35
C ASN A 133 11.82 22.42 6.83
N ILE A 134 11.62 21.33 7.56
CA ILE A 134 11.96 21.18 8.96
C ILE A 134 13.05 20.12 9.08
N TYR A 135 14.12 20.45 9.79
CA TYR A 135 15.31 19.62 9.89
C TYR A 135 15.49 19.06 11.29
N PHE A 136 15.83 17.78 11.38
CA PHE A 136 16.09 17.08 12.64
C PHE A 136 17.53 16.57 12.64
N THR A 137 18.41 17.23 13.38
CA THR A 137 19.83 16.88 13.47
C THR A 137 20.11 15.93 14.64
N LYS A 138 20.75 14.81 14.31
CA LYS A 138 21.12 13.76 15.25
C LYS A 138 22.42 14.16 15.93
N LYS A 139 22.43 14.27 17.26
CA LYS A 139 23.65 14.58 18.04
C LYS A 139 24.69 13.46 18.00
N ASN A 140 24.25 12.23 17.77
CA ASN A 140 25.06 11.02 17.75
C ASN A 140 24.68 10.11 16.55
N PRO A 141 24.91 10.56 15.30
CA PRO A 141 24.55 9.76 14.13
C PRO A 141 25.34 8.44 14.07
N GLY A 142 24.91 7.47 13.27
CA GLY A 142 25.71 6.26 13.06
C GLY A 142 27.06 6.57 12.39
N PRO A 143 28.12 5.76 12.60
CA PRO A 143 29.37 5.92 11.87
C PRO A 143 29.18 5.62 10.38
N GLY A 144 29.93 6.30 9.51
CA GLY A 144 29.96 5.98 8.08
C GLY A 144 30.80 4.73 7.84
N LEU A 145 30.24 3.69 7.23
CA LEU A 145 30.90 2.37 7.12
C LEU A 145 31.91 2.28 5.97
N ASN A 146 31.73 3.05 4.90
CA ASN A 146 32.50 2.90 3.65
C ASN A 146 33.37 4.12 3.32
N MET A 147 33.51 5.10 4.23
CA MET A 147 34.25 6.37 4.05
C MET A 147 33.88 7.13 2.75
N LYS A 148 32.72 6.82 2.15
CA LYS A 148 32.24 7.39 0.88
C LYS A 148 30.96 8.16 1.16
N GLY A 149 31.11 9.43 1.54
CA GLY A 149 30.00 10.37 1.71
C GLY A 149 29.79 10.85 3.15
N TYR A 150 28.78 11.71 3.32
CA TYR A 150 28.41 12.26 4.62
C TYR A 150 27.65 11.23 5.47
N ARG A 151 27.77 11.34 6.80
CA ARG A 151 26.96 10.55 7.74
C ARG A 151 25.50 11.00 7.63
N HIS A 152 24.56 10.06 7.76
CA HIS A 152 23.12 10.35 7.84
C HIS A 152 22.77 11.00 9.18
N ALA A 153 23.14 12.27 9.33
CA ALA A 153 23.00 13.06 10.55
C ALA A 153 21.73 13.90 10.59
N CYS A 154 20.96 13.95 9.51
CA CYS A 154 19.76 14.77 9.40
C CYS A 154 18.59 13.94 8.87
N GLU A 155 17.42 14.11 9.50
CA GLU A 155 16.11 13.74 8.95
C GLU A 155 15.32 15.01 8.64
N GLN A 156 14.32 14.92 7.75
CA GLN A 156 13.57 16.08 7.28
C GLN A 156 12.07 15.81 7.26
N ALA A 157 11.29 16.87 7.47
CA ALA A 157 9.86 16.89 7.21
C ALA A 157 9.50 18.14 6.40
N ILE A 158 8.43 18.06 5.63
CA ILE A 158 7.89 19.17 4.85
C ILE A 158 6.58 19.64 5.47
N TRP A 159 6.40 20.95 5.55
CA TRP A 159 5.23 21.58 6.13
C TRP A 159 4.43 22.34 5.09
N PHE A 160 3.14 22.00 5.00
CA PHE A 160 2.13 22.70 4.23
C PHE A 160 1.00 23.24 5.10
N THR A 161 0.30 24.22 4.58
CA THR A 161 -0.97 24.69 5.14
C THR A 161 -2.07 24.64 4.08
N LYS A 162 -3.30 24.31 4.49
CA LYS A 162 -4.48 24.37 3.63
C LYS A 162 -5.16 25.74 3.70
N GLY A 163 -5.62 26.25 2.56
CA GLY A 163 -6.47 27.45 2.50
C GLY A 163 -5.70 28.78 2.61
N LYS A 164 -6.38 29.81 3.11
CA LYS A 164 -5.85 31.18 3.26
C LYS A 164 -5.38 31.44 4.70
N THR A 165 -4.58 32.49 4.86
CA THR A 165 -4.15 32.99 6.17
C THR A 165 -5.32 33.64 6.93
N PRO A 166 -5.33 33.61 8.28
CA PRO A 166 -4.31 33.02 9.16
C PRO A 166 -4.38 31.48 9.17
N PHE A 167 -3.25 30.84 9.44
CA PHE A 167 -3.16 29.40 9.67
C PHE A 167 -2.63 29.14 11.09
N ASN A 168 -2.86 27.94 11.61
CA ASN A 168 -2.44 27.55 12.95
C ASN A 168 -0.92 27.50 13.03
N PHE A 169 -0.34 28.48 13.74
CA PHE A 169 1.09 28.52 14.03
C PHE A 169 1.34 29.28 15.33
N ASN A 170 1.77 28.56 16.35
CA ASN A 170 2.09 29.10 17.67
C ASN A 170 3.47 29.73 17.64
N PHE A 171 3.50 31.01 17.32
CA PHE A 171 4.70 31.81 17.44
C PHE A 171 5.06 31.98 18.94
N LEU A 172 6.24 31.50 19.31
CA LEU A 172 6.80 31.66 20.64
C LEU A 172 7.65 32.95 20.67
N GLU A 173 8.97 32.81 20.81
CA GLU A 173 9.93 33.91 20.67
C GLU A 173 10.84 33.65 19.46
N GLN A 174 11.41 34.70 18.88
CA GLN A 174 12.21 34.59 17.65
C GLN A 174 13.32 33.52 17.71
N LYS A 175 14.00 33.39 18.86
CA LYS A 175 15.06 32.39 19.08
C LYS A 175 14.56 30.94 19.09
N ASP A 176 13.28 30.73 19.39
CA ASP A 176 12.65 29.42 19.52
C ASP A 176 11.91 28.99 18.24
N MET A 177 11.80 29.90 17.26
CA MET A 177 11.16 29.67 15.96
C MET A 177 12.16 29.22 14.88
N LEU A 178 13.12 28.37 15.26
CA LEU A 178 14.02 27.71 14.32
C LEU A 178 13.30 26.53 13.64
N ASN A 179 13.61 26.30 12.37
CA ASN A 179 13.19 25.11 11.63
C ASN A 179 14.19 23.95 11.75
N VAL A 180 15.04 23.97 12.78
CA VAL A 180 16.04 22.94 13.06
C VAL A 180 15.92 22.47 14.50
N PHE A 181 15.76 21.17 14.70
CA PHE A 181 15.67 20.52 16.00
C PHE A 181 16.82 19.54 16.17
N SER A 182 17.35 19.42 17.40
CA SER A 182 18.50 18.56 17.67
C SER A 182 18.27 17.65 18.85
N GLY A 183 18.54 16.37 18.69
CA GLY A 183 18.46 15.40 19.80
C GLY A 183 19.30 14.16 19.57
N ALA A 184 19.45 13.38 20.65
CA ALA A 184 20.13 12.10 20.59
C ALA A 184 19.21 11.02 19.98
N VAL A 185 19.81 10.09 19.25
CA VAL A 185 19.18 8.87 18.74
C VAL A 185 19.76 7.65 19.49
N GLY A 186 19.04 6.53 19.53
CA GLY A 186 19.46 5.31 20.22
C GLY A 186 18.49 4.83 21.30
N SER A 187 19.01 4.55 22.50
CA SER A 187 18.38 3.82 23.63
C SER A 187 17.06 4.38 24.15
N ASN A 188 16.67 5.58 23.73
CA ASN A 188 15.42 6.22 24.12
C ASN A 188 14.23 5.77 23.26
N LYS A 189 14.42 4.82 22.34
CA LYS A 189 13.30 4.14 21.67
C LYS A 189 12.58 3.24 22.65
N GLU A 190 11.28 3.34 22.70
CA GLU A 190 10.43 2.58 23.63
C GLU A 190 9.96 1.26 23.03
N THR A 191 9.90 1.19 21.70
CA THR A 191 9.35 0.06 20.97
C THR A 191 10.39 -0.66 20.13
N LYS A 192 9.97 -1.79 19.54
CA LYS A 192 10.79 -2.54 18.60
C LYS A 192 10.67 -2.04 17.15
N HIS A 193 9.86 -1.03 16.87
CA HIS A 193 9.61 -0.51 15.52
C HIS A 193 10.89 0.05 14.88
N PRO A 194 11.17 -0.24 13.59
CA PRO A 194 12.38 0.25 12.92
C PRO A 194 12.45 1.77 12.89
N CYS A 195 11.32 2.40 12.55
CA CYS A 195 11.22 3.82 12.24
C CYS A 195 10.54 4.63 13.35
N GLU A 196 10.61 4.19 14.62
CA GLU A 196 10.07 4.99 15.72
C GLU A 196 10.70 6.39 15.74
N LYS A 197 9.85 7.42 15.59
CA LYS A 197 10.22 8.84 15.73
C LYS A 197 10.35 9.23 17.20
N TYR A 198 11.34 10.06 17.50
CA TYR A 198 11.66 10.49 18.86
C TYR A 198 10.77 11.63 19.35
N LYS A 199 10.55 11.68 20.67
CA LYS A 199 9.88 12.79 21.37
C LYS A 199 10.32 14.18 20.90
N TRP A 200 11.64 14.41 20.86
CA TRP A 200 12.23 15.71 20.47
C TRP A 200 11.99 16.09 19.01
N MET A 201 11.58 15.14 18.16
CA MET A 201 11.19 15.42 16.78
C MET A 201 9.70 15.78 16.69
N ILE A 202 8.85 15.13 17.48
CA ILE A 202 7.40 15.17 17.33
C ILE A 202 6.75 16.27 18.19
N GLU A 203 7.14 16.39 19.46
CA GLU A 203 6.54 17.39 20.37
C GLU A 203 6.64 18.82 19.85
N PRO A 204 7.80 19.30 19.34
CA PRO A 204 7.91 20.69 18.90
C PRO A 204 7.05 20.98 17.66
N LEU A 205 6.65 19.95 16.90
CA LEU A 205 5.71 20.10 15.78
C LEU A 205 4.27 20.23 16.30
N ILE A 206 3.89 19.37 17.24
CA ILE A 206 2.57 19.43 17.87
C ILE A 206 2.35 20.80 18.53
N GLU A 207 3.35 21.25 19.29
CA GLU A 207 3.29 22.53 20.02
C GLU A 207 3.20 23.73 19.09
N ARG A 208 3.92 23.72 17.96
CA ARG A 208 3.91 24.84 17.01
C ARG A 208 2.73 24.85 16.05
N HIS A 209 2.12 23.71 15.76
CA HIS A 209 1.14 23.58 14.67
C HIS A 209 -0.26 23.16 15.15
N SER A 210 -0.50 23.15 16.46
CA SER A 210 -1.83 22.89 17.05
C SER A 210 -1.98 23.52 18.43
N HIS A 211 -3.20 23.58 18.97
CA HIS A 211 -3.53 24.01 20.33
C HIS A 211 -4.07 22.84 21.17
N GLU A 212 -4.12 23.00 22.49
CA GLU A 212 -4.81 22.04 23.36
C GLU A 212 -6.26 21.83 22.93
N GLY A 213 -6.75 20.58 23.04
CA GLY A 213 -8.08 20.17 22.60
C GLY A 213 -8.25 19.97 21.09
N GLN A 214 -7.32 20.46 20.25
CA GLN A 214 -7.38 20.27 18.80
C GLN A 214 -7.09 18.82 18.39
N LEU A 215 -7.52 18.50 17.17
CA LEU A 215 -7.49 17.15 16.63
C LEU A 215 -6.33 16.94 15.65
N ILE A 216 -5.51 15.94 15.95
CA ILE A 216 -4.39 15.50 15.13
C ILE A 216 -4.75 14.19 14.42
N LEU A 217 -4.33 14.05 13.17
CA LEU A 217 -4.39 12.81 12.41
C LEU A 217 -2.98 12.29 12.09
N ASP A 218 -2.75 11.00 12.33
CA ASP A 218 -1.58 10.26 11.88
C ASP A 218 -2.03 9.03 11.04
N PRO A 219 -2.05 9.11 9.70
CA PRO A 219 -2.45 8.00 8.84
C PRO A 219 -1.46 6.82 8.80
N PHE A 220 -0.24 7.01 9.32
CA PHE A 220 0.83 6.01 9.35
C PHE A 220 1.36 5.87 10.79
N GLY A 221 0.48 5.42 11.68
CA GLY A 221 0.66 5.46 13.12
C GLY A 221 1.89 4.71 13.64
N GLY A 222 2.34 3.64 12.98
CA GLY A 222 3.60 2.96 13.26
C GLY A 222 3.75 2.59 14.75
N SER A 223 4.73 3.20 15.41
CA SER A 223 4.99 3.03 16.86
C SER A 223 4.16 3.95 17.77
N ALA A 224 3.11 4.59 17.26
CA ALA A 224 2.25 5.55 17.96
C ALA A 224 2.96 6.78 18.55
N SER A 225 4.04 7.28 17.94
CA SER A 225 4.76 8.46 18.46
C SER A 225 3.88 9.72 18.45
N THR A 226 3.19 10.02 17.34
CA THR A 226 2.27 11.17 17.24
C THR A 226 1.10 11.04 18.22
N LEU A 227 0.54 9.84 18.36
CA LEU A 227 -0.55 9.52 19.27
C LEU A 227 -0.15 9.77 20.73
N VAL A 228 0.95 9.18 21.19
CA VAL A 228 1.43 9.31 22.58
C VAL A 228 1.77 10.76 22.91
N TYR A 229 2.60 11.41 22.10
CA TYR A 229 3.07 12.75 22.40
C TYR A 229 1.99 13.82 22.17
N GLY A 230 1.08 13.61 21.21
CA GLY A 230 -0.08 14.48 21.00
C GLY A 230 -1.00 14.51 22.20
N ILE A 231 -1.36 13.32 22.73
CA ILE A 231 -2.20 13.21 23.93
C ILE A 231 -1.51 13.81 25.14
N GLN A 232 -0.21 13.56 25.34
CA GLN A 232 0.56 14.14 26.46
C GLN A 232 0.63 15.67 26.40
N LYS A 233 0.50 16.26 25.21
CA LYS A 233 0.37 17.71 25.01
C LYS A 233 -1.09 18.19 25.04
N GLY A 234 -2.04 17.38 25.47
CA GLY A 234 -3.44 17.76 25.60
C GLY A 234 -4.20 17.88 24.27
N ARG A 235 -3.69 17.29 23.18
CA ARG A 235 -4.42 17.19 21.90
C ARG A 235 -5.20 15.88 21.85
N LYS A 236 -6.22 15.84 21.00
CA LYS A 236 -6.88 14.60 20.61
C LYS A 236 -6.18 14.03 19.38
N VAL A 237 -6.02 12.72 19.29
CA VAL A 237 -5.33 12.11 18.15
C VAL A 237 -6.08 10.91 17.59
N ILE A 238 -6.17 10.83 16.27
CA ILE A 238 -6.60 9.64 15.52
C ILE A 238 -5.38 9.09 14.80
N ALA A 239 -5.07 7.81 15.00
CA ALA A 239 -3.97 7.13 14.31
C ALA A 239 -4.46 5.84 13.64
N PHE A 240 -3.97 5.58 12.43
CA PHE A 240 -4.21 4.34 11.70
C PHE A 240 -2.92 3.53 11.59
N GLU A 241 -2.99 2.23 11.85
CA GLU A 241 -1.87 1.32 11.63
C GLU A 241 -2.37 0.04 10.95
N LYS A 242 -1.90 -0.23 9.73
CA LYS A 242 -2.40 -1.33 8.91
C LYS A 242 -1.89 -2.69 9.36
N SER A 243 -0.64 -2.77 9.81
CA SER A 243 -0.03 -4.01 10.28
C SER A 243 -0.55 -4.34 11.68
N GLU A 244 -1.22 -5.49 11.83
CA GLU A 244 -1.68 -5.99 13.14
C GLU A 244 -0.51 -6.05 14.14
N LYS A 245 0.67 -6.48 13.69
CA LYS A 245 1.88 -6.56 14.51
C LYS A 245 2.33 -5.19 15.04
N PHE A 246 2.33 -4.15 14.20
CA PHE A 246 2.71 -2.81 14.64
C PHE A 246 1.61 -2.15 15.44
N PHE A 247 0.34 -2.45 15.14
CA PHE A 247 -0.79 -2.02 15.93
C PHE A 247 -0.73 -2.54 17.37
N GLU A 248 -0.49 -3.84 17.58
CA GLU A 248 -0.34 -4.39 18.94
C GLU A 248 0.85 -3.77 19.68
N MET A 249 1.98 -3.55 18.99
CA MET A 249 3.13 -2.85 19.57
C MET A 249 2.81 -1.41 19.97
N ALA A 250 2.05 -0.69 19.15
CA ALA A 250 1.58 0.67 19.43
C ALA A 250 0.60 0.69 20.62
N LYS A 251 -0.32 -0.27 20.67
CA LYS A 251 -1.27 -0.46 21.77
C LYS A 251 -0.55 -0.69 23.10
N GLU A 252 0.40 -1.61 23.17
CA GLU A 252 1.24 -1.85 24.35
C GLU A 252 1.95 -0.56 24.81
N ARG A 253 2.47 0.24 23.86
CA ARG A 253 3.11 1.52 24.18
C ARG A 253 2.11 2.50 24.80
N VAL A 254 0.94 2.65 24.18
CA VAL A 254 -0.11 3.57 24.66
C VAL A 254 -0.58 3.18 26.06
N GLU A 255 -0.81 1.89 26.31
CA GLU A 255 -1.19 1.36 27.62
C GLU A 255 -0.12 1.59 28.68
N LYS A 256 1.17 1.41 28.32
CA LYS A 256 2.30 1.69 29.21
C LYS A 256 2.37 3.17 29.66
N HIS A 257 1.92 4.10 28.82
CA HIS A 257 1.81 5.53 29.20
C HIS A 257 0.52 5.86 29.96
N GLY A 258 -0.39 4.91 30.15
CA GLY A 258 -1.64 5.10 30.89
C GLY A 258 -2.61 6.05 30.19
N LEU A 259 -2.60 6.10 28.85
CA LEU A 259 -3.42 7.02 28.07
C LEU A 259 -4.82 6.45 27.81
N ASP A 260 -5.84 7.31 27.86
CA ASP A 260 -7.23 6.93 27.56
C ASP A 260 -7.47 6.93 26.03
N VAL A 261 -7.12 5.82 25.40
CA VAL A 261 -7.24 5.61 23.95
C VAL A 261 -8.19 4.48 23.65
N LEU A 262 -9.07 4.71 22.67
CA LEU A 262 -9.90 3.64 22.12
C LEU A 262 -9.15 2.87 21.04
N PHE A 263 -9.10 1.56 21.20
CA PHE A 263 -8.53 0.64 20.22
C PHE A 263 -9.65 0.06 19.34
N TYR A 264 -9.48 0.17 18.02
CA TYR A 264 -10.37 -0.45 17.05
C TYR A 264 -9.61 -1.51 16.26
N GLU A 265 -9.90 -2.76 16.56
CA GLU A 265 -9.42 -3.90 15.80
C GLU A 265 -10.46 -4.26 14.73
N PRO A 266 -10.06 -4.71 13.52
CA PRO A 266 -11.00 -5.33 12.61
C PRO A 266 -11.59 -6.52 13.36
N ASN A 267 -12.93 -6.63 13.48
CA ASN A 267 -13.55 -7.74 14.20
C ASN A 267 -12.84 -9.04 13.82
N LYS A 268 -11.99 -9.55 14.72
CA LYS A 268 -11.81 -10.98 14.85
C LYS A 268 -13.23 -11.43 15.17
N LYS A 269 -13.98 -11.91 14.16
CA LYS A 269 -15.00 -12.90 14.49
C LYS A 269 -14.24 -13.87 15.37
N ALA A 270 -14.63 -13.96 16.64
CA ALA A 270 -14.08 -14.96 17.51
C ALA A 270 -14.25 -16.27 16.72
N GLU A 271 -13.15 -16.83 16.22
CA GLU A 271 -13.07 -18.24 15.97
C GLU A 271 -13.04 -18.89 17.35
N THR A 272 -14.16 -18.78 18.08
CA THR A 272 -14.51 -19.80 19.04
C THR A 272 -14.72 -21.03 18.17
N LYS A 273 -13.67 -21.85 18.06
CA LYS A 273 -13.82 -23.26 17.69
C LYS A 273 -14.67 -23.91 18.78
N GLU A 274 -15.98 -23.68 18.77
CA GLU A 274 -16.88 -24.69 19.29
C GLU A 274 -16.73 -25.87 18.34
N LYS A 275 -16.19 -26.98 18.86
CA LYS A 275 -16.35 -28.29 18.25
C LYS A 275 -17.86 -28.58 18.22
N VAL A 276 -18.54 -28.16 17.18
CA VAL A 276 -19.86 -28.69 16.85
C VAL A 276 -19.62 -29.96 16.04
N GLU A 277 -19.78 -31.09 16.70
CA GLU A 277 -19.75 -32.41 16.08
C GLU A 277 -21.07 -32.58 15.30
N VAL A 278 -21.07 -32.14 14.03
CA VAL A 278 -22.22 -32.33 13.13
C VAL A 278 -22.18 -33.76 12.61
N LYS A 279 -23.18 -34.57 12.98
CA LYS A 279 -23.33 -35.94 12.46
C LYS A 279 -23.62 -35.89 10.96
N GLN A 280 -22.74 -36.51 10.16
CA GLN A 280 -22.77 -36.54 8.70
C GLN A 280 -24.09 -37.02 8.08
N GLU A 281 -24.86 -37.83 8.80
CA GLU A 281 -26.09 -38.44 8.28
C GLU A 281 -27.24 -37.42 8.12
N GLU A 282 -27.38 -36.45 9.03
CA GLU A 282 -28.53 -35.53 9.05
C GLU A 282 -28.48 -34.48 7.91
N VAL A 283 -27.27 -34.11 7.48
CA VAL A 283 -27.05 -33.14 6.40
C VAL A 283 -27.29 -33.76 5.02
N THR A 284 -26.97 -35.06 4.87
CA THR A 284 -26.99 -35.74 3.58
C THR A 284 -28.41 -36.00 3.09
N ASP A 285 -29.33 -36.39 3.99
CA ASP A 285 -30.71 -36.68 3.63
C ASP A 285 -31.51 -35.40 3.32
N LYS A 286 -31.22 -34.33 4.06
CA LYS A 286 -31.85 -33.02 3.82
C LYS A 286 -31.44 -32.45 2.46
N MET A 287 -30.17 -32.57 2.07
CA MET A 287 -29.69 -32.14 0.75
C MET A 287 -30.22 -33.02 -0.38
N LYS A 288 -30.32 -34.35 -0.18
CA LYS A 288 -30.91 -35.26 -1.19
C LYS A 288 -32.36 -34.92 -1.50
N SER A 289 -33.18 -34.63 -0.48
CA SER A 289 -34.58 -34.26 -0.69
C SER A 289 -34.76 -32.95 -1.47
N GLN A 290 -33.84 -32.00 -1.28
CA GLN A 290 -33.85 -30.72 -1.99
C GLN A 290 -33.35 -30.86 -3.43
N ILE A 291 -32.40 -31.78 -3.66
CA ILE A 291 -31.91 -32.11 -5.01
C ILE A 291 -33.03 -32.79 -5.82
N GLU A 292 -33.84 -33.68 -5.24
CA GLU A 292 -34.97 -34.33 -5.92
C GLU A 292 -36.02 -33.34 -6.46
N GLN A 293 -36.12 -32.15 -5.88
CA GLN A 293 -37.06 -31.09 -6.30
C GLN A 293 -36.51 -30.15 -7.38
N LEU A 294 -35.25 -30.31 -7.79
CA LEU A 294 -34.64 -29.49 -8.85
C LEU A 294 -34.90 -30.07 -10.25
N ASP A 295 -34.87 -29.21 -11.27
CA ASP A 295 -34.93 -29.66 -12.67
C ASP A 295 -33.70 -30.51 -13.05
N VAL A 296 -33.82 -31.28 -14.14
CA VAL A 296 -32.80 -32.26 -14.56
C VAL A 296 -31.43 -31.61 -14.80
N THR A 297 -31.41 -30.38 -15.32
CA THR A 297 -30.18 -29.63 -15.61
C THR A 297 -29.52 -29.14 -14.32
N ALA A 298 -30.32 -28.64 -13.38
CA ALA A 298 -29.85 -28.21 -12.06
C ALA A 298 -29.35 -29.39 -11.21
N LYS A 299 -30.00 -30.55 -11.28
CA LYS A 299 -29.54 -31.80 -10.65
C LYS A 299 -28.15 -32.21 -11.16
N GLN A 300 -27.94 -32.12 -12.47
CA GLN A 300 -26.67 -32.48 -13.09
C GLN A 300 -25.54 -31.54 -12.70
N GLN A 301 -25.78 -30.22 -12.68
CA GLN A 301 -24.80 -29.22 -12.25
C GLN A 301 -24.41 -29.37 -10.78
N VAL A 302 -25.37 -29.66 -9.90
CA VAL A 302 -25.11 -29.90 -8.47
C VAL A 302 -24.30 -31.18 -8.28
N GLN A 303 -24.61 -32.24 -9.03
CA GLN A 303 -23.85 -33.49 -8.98
C GLN A 303 -22.41 -33.31 -9.50
N GLU A 304 -22.22 -32.59 -10.60
CA GLU A 304 -20.89 -32.24 -11.13
C GLU A 304 -20.07 -31.40 -10.14
N PHE A 305 -20.72 -30.50 -9.41
CA PHE A 305 -20.08 -29.71 -8.36
C PHE A 305 -19.67 -30.56 -7.15
N ILE A 306 -20.52 -31.50 -6.71
CA ILE A 306 -20.19 -32.45 -5.64
C ILE A 306 -19.02 -33.35 -6.07
N ASP A 307 -19.05 -33.89 -7.29
CA ASP A 307 -17.99 -34.74 -7.83
C ASP A 307 -16.66 -33.96 -7.98
N SER A 308 -16.74 -32.67 -8.33
CA SER A 308 -15.62 -31.73 -8.34
C SER A 308 -15.00 -31.56 -6.95
N LEU A 309 -15.81 -31.39 -5.91
CA LEU A 309 -15.33 -31.24 -4.54
C LEU A 309 -14.72 -32.54 -4.00
N LEU A 310 -15.26 -33.69 -4.37
CA LEU A 310 -14.74 -35.01 -3.97
C LEU A 310 -13.41 -35.35 -4.67
N LYS A 311 -13.18 -34.85 -5.90
CA LYS A 311 -11.90 -35.02 -6.62
C LYS A 311 -10.73 -34.29 -5.97
N VAL A 312 -10.96 -33.25 -5.15
CA VAL A 312 -9.90 -32.46 -4.50
C VAL A 312 -9.21 -33.23 -3.35
N ASN A 313 -9.82 -34.31 -2.85
CA ASN A 313 -9.30 -35.07 -1.69
C ASN A 313 -8.74 -36.47 -2.00
N ALA A 314 -8.47 -36.81 -3.26
CA ALA A 314 -7.76 -38.05 -3.58
C ALA A 314 -6.23 -37.88 -3.39
N PRO A 315 -5.56 -38.70 -2.56
CA PRO A 315 -4.13 -38.60 -2.31
C PRO A 315 -3.32 -38.97 -3.57
N LYS A 316 -2.43 -38.06 -4.01
CA LYS A 316 -1.47 -38.30 -5.09
C LYS A 316 -0.44 -39.35 -4.63
N THR A 317 -0.61 -40.59 -5.07
CA THR A 317 0.42 -41.63 -4.99
C THR A 317 1.33 -41.53 -6.22
N THR A 318 2.63 -41.31 -5.97
CA THR A 318 3.67 -41.31 -6.99
C THR A 318 3.90 -42.73 -7.54
N LYS A 319 3.73 -42.91 -8.85
CA LYS A 319 4.41 -43.96 -9.61
C LYS A 319 5.05 -43.36 -10.87
N LYS A 320 6.36 -43.58 -11.00
CA LYS A 320 7.15 -43.32 -12.21
C LYS A 320 6.69 -44.24 -13.34
N VAL A 321 6.29 -43.71 -14.48
CA VAL A 321 6.40 -44.37 -15.80
C VAL A 321 6.69 -43.30 -16.88
N ALA A 322 7.45 -43.72 -17.89
CA ALA A 322 8.18 -42.92 -18.86
C ALA A 322 7.36 -42.00 -19.79
N THR A 323 8.02 -40.93 -20.21
CA THR A 323 7.63 -39.92 -21.18
C THR A 323 7.56 -40.45 -22.62
N LYS A 324 6.59 -39.96 -23.41
CA LYS A 324 6.87 -39.21 -24.66
C LYS A 324 5.62 -38.64 -25.35
N LYS A 325 5.76 -37.36 -25.76
CA LYS A 325 5.12 -36.63 -26.88
C LYS A 325 3.79 -35.86 -26.72
N VAL A 326 3.10 -35.87 -25.58
CA VAL A 326 1.85 -35.07 -25.43
C VAL A 326 2.03 -33.72 -24.68
N GLU A 327 3.01 -33.60 -23.78
CA GLU A 327 3.15 -32.43 -22.88
C GLU A 327 3.48 -31.09 -23.59
N VAL A 328 4.19 -31.09 -24.72
CA VAL A 328 4.68 -29.83 -25.34
C VAL A 328 3.57 -28.97 -25.97
N LYS A 329 2.42 -29.55 -26.33
CA LYS A 329 1.29 -28.79 -26.90
C LYS A 329 0.41 -28.14 -25.83
N ALA A 330 0.20 -28.82 -24.70
CA ALA A 330 -0.60 -28.30 -23.58
C ALA A 330 0.11 -27.10 -22.91
N GLU A 331 1.41 -27.24 -22.59
CA GLU A 331 2.20 -26.15 -22.00
C GLU A 331 2.27 -24.88 -22.87
N LYS A 332 2.25 -25.04 -24.20
CA LYS A 332 2.26 -23.89 -25.12
C LYS A 332 0.92 -23.18 -25.16
N ASN A 333 -0.20 -23.89 -25.05
CA ASN A 333 -1.52 -23.27 -25.08
C ASN A 333 -1.80 -22.49 -23.79
N ASP A 334 -1.43 -23.04 -22.63
CA ASP A 334 -1.52 -22.35 -21.34
C ASP A 334 -0.70 -21.05 -21.34
N ARG A 335 0.51 -21.09 -21.91
CA ARG A 335 1.38 -19.92 -22.02
C ARG A 335 0.85 -18.85 -22.98
N VAL A 336 0.13 -19.24 -24.03
CA VAL A 336 -0.53 -18.27 -24.92
C VAL A 336 -1.70 -17.60 -24.20
N SER A 337 -2.52 -18.36 -23.47
CA SER A 337 -3.61 -17.84 -22.65
C SER A 337 -3.12 -16.82 -21.61
N GLU A 338 -1.99 -17.10 -20.94
CA GLU A 338 -1.35 -16.17 -20.01
C GLU A 338 -0.91 -14.86 -20.68
N ILE A 339 -0.30 -14.94 -21.87
CA ILE A 339 0.15 -13.75 -22.61
C ILE A 339 -1.05 -12.89 -23.05
N ILE A 340 -2.14 -13.51 -23.51
CA ILE A 340 -3.35 -12.81 -23.93
C ILE A 340 -4.04 -12.16 -22.72
N ALA A 341 -4.13 -12.86 -21.59
CA ALA A 341 -4.66 -12.30 -20.34
C ALA A 341 -3.83 -11.09 -19.85
N GLU A 342 -2.50 -11.14 -20.02
CA GLU A 342 -1.64 -10.02 -19.66
C GLU A 342 -1.83 -8.80 -20.59
N LEU A 343 -2.00 -9.01 -21.90
CA LEU A 343 -2.35 -7.95 -22.86
C LEU A 343 -3.74 -7.36 -22.56
N ALA A 344 -4.72 -8.19 -22.23
CA ALA A 344 -6.08 -7.79 -21.84
C ALA A 344 -6.11 -6.97 -20.54
N SER A 345 -5.27 -7.33 -19.57
CA SER A 345 -5.09 -6.56 -18.35
C SER A 345 -4.51 -5.18 -18.64
N ILE A 346 -3.47 -5.09 -19.48
CA ILE A 346 -2.90 -3.81 -19.93
C ILE A 346 -3.97 -2.97 -20.63
N LYS A 347 -4.74 -3.56 -21.56
CA LYS A 347 -5.89 -2.93 -22.21
C LYS A 347 -6.86 -2.36 -21.17
N THR A 348 -7.32 -3.16 -20.21
CA THR A 348 -8.34 -2.75 -19.23
C THR A 348 -7.86 -1.58 -18.35
N ASN A 349 -6.57 -1.54 -18.01
CA ASN A 349 -5.99 -0.49 -17.16
C ASN A 349 -5.72 0.82 -17.92
N LEU A 350 -5.69 0.80 -19.27
CA LEU A 350 -5.47 1.99 -20.09
C LEU A 350 -6.63 3.00 -20.09
N ASN A 351 -7.79 2.68 -19.52
CA ASN A 351 -8.86 3.67 -19.32
C ASN A 351 -8.54 4.68 -18.21
N ASN A 352 -7.56 4.39 -17.33
CA ASN A 352 -7.13 5.28 -16.24
C ASN A 352 -5.62 5.60 -16.24
N ASP A 353 -4.82 4.93 -17.09
CA ASP A 353 -3.35 5.08 -17.12
C ASP A 353 -2.78 5.69 -18.42
N TYR A 354 -1.63 6.35 -18.27
CA TYR A 354 -0.74 6.79 -19.37
C TYR A 354 0.15 5.63 -19.85
N MET A 355 0.29 5.45 -21.17
CA MET A 355 1.17 4.41 -21.72
C MET A 355 2.63 4.91 -21.79
N GLY A 356 3.33 4.86 -20.65
CA GLY A 356 4.74 5.26 -20.51
C GLY A 356 5.76 4.25 -21.06
N MET A 357 7.04 4.62 -21.04
CA MET A 357 8.14 3.86 -21.66
C MET A 357 8.27 2.41 -21.15
N SER A 358 8.05 2.17 -19.86
CA SER A 358 8.08 0.81 -19.27
C SER A 358 6.97 -0.08 -19.83
N MET A 359 5.76 0.48 -19.94
CA MET A 359 4.61 -0.22 -20.50
C MET A 359 4.80 -0.50 -22.00
N LYS A 360 5.32 0.46 -22.77
CA LYS A 360 5.69 0.27 -24.19
C LYS A 360 6.68 -0.90 -24.36
N LYS A 361 7.72 -0.96 -23.51
CA LYS A 361 8.71 -2.07 -23.51
C LYS A 361 8.06 -3.42 -23.18
N LYS A 362 7.18 -3.45 -22.18
CA LYS A 362 6.45 -4.66 -21.79
C LYS A 362 5.52 -5.15 -22.90
N ILE A 363 4.76 -4.26 -23.56
CA ILE A 363 3.92 -4.61 -24.72
C ILE A 363 4.79 -5.19 -25.84
N ASN A 364 5.92 -4.55 -26.18
CA ASN A 364 6.84 -5.07 -27.20
C ASN A 364 7.41 -6.46 -26.86
N GLN A 365 7.65 -6.74 -25.57
CA GLN A 365 8.04 -8.07 -25.11
C GLN A 365 6.91 -9.09 -25.31
N LEU A 366 5.68 -8.75 -24.91
CA LEU A 366 4.50 -9.62 -25.05
C LEU A 366 4.18 -9.91 -26.52
N LYS A 367 4.25 -8.91 -27.41
CA LYS A 367 4.14 -9.06 -28.87
C LYS A 367 5.05 -10.17 -29.40
N ARG A 368 6.34 -10.13 -29.00
CA ARG A 368 7.34 -11.12 -29.42
C ARG A 368 7.06 -12.50 -28.82
N GLN A 369 6.60 -12.57 -27.57
CA GLN A 369 6.28 -13.83 -26.91
C GLN A 369 5.04 -14.48 -27.52
N LEU A 370 3.98 -13.72 -27.80
CA LEU A 370 2.76 -14.22 -28.44
C LEU A 370 3.07 -14.83 -29.81
N SER A 371 3.78 -14.09 -30.66
CA SER A 371 4.19 -14.57 -31.99
C SER A 371 5.08 -15.82 -31.94
N ARG A 372 5.89 -16.01 -30.88
CA ARG A 372 6.75 -17.20 -30.73
C ARG A 372 6.01 -18.43 -30.23
N ASN A 373 5.04 -18.26 -29.33
CA ASN A 373 4.38 -19.36 -28.65
C ASN A 373 3.10 -19.82 -29.35
N LEU A 374 2.47 -18.97 -30.16
CA LEU A 374 1.25 -19.32 -30.89
C LEU A 374 1.53 -20.43 -31.92
N THR A 375 0.82 -21.55 -31.77
CA THR A 375 0.96 -22.75 -32.59
C THR A 375 0.12 -22.71 -33.88
N ASN A 376 -1.02 -22.00 -33.88
CA ASN A 376 -1.89 -21.81 -35.04
C ASN A 376 -1.78 -20.37 -35.58
N LYS A 377 -0.66 -20.06 -36.25
CA LYS A 377 -0.40 -18.69 -36.73
C LYS A 377 -1.28 -18.28 -37.91
N GLU A 378 -1.72 -19.22 -38.73
CA GLU A 378 -2.54 -18.90 -39.90
C GLU A 378 -3.94 -18.42 -39.52
N SER A 379 -4.56 -18.98 -38.47
CA SER A 379 -5.88 -18.53 -38.01
C SER A 379 -5.86 -17.13 -37.39
N MET A 380 -4.73 -16.67 -36.82
CA MET A 380 -4.60 -15.34 -36.19
C MET A 380 -3.64 -14.40 -36.95
N LYS A 381 -3.39 -14.67 -38.23
CA LYS A 381 -2.34 -14.00 -39.01
C LYS A 381 -2.57 -12.50 -39.13
N GLU A 382 -3.81 -12.09 -39.35
CA GLU A 382 -4.22 -10.70 -39.48
C GLU A 382 -4.05 -9.95 -38.15
N GLU A 383 -4.51 -10.52 -37.05
CA GLU A 383 -4.41 -9.92 -35.72
C GLU A 383 -2.95 -9.78 -35.26
N LEU A 384 -2.11 -10.79 -35.55
CA LEU A 384 -0.68 -10.72 -35.28
C LEU A 384 0.02 -9.67 -36.14
N SER A 385 -0.39 -9.50 -37.40
CA SER A 385 0.14 -8.46 -38.29
C SER A 385 -0.22 -7.07 -37.78
N ASN A 386 -1.49 -6.86 -37.41
CA ASN A 386 -1.98 -5.60 -36.86
C ASN A 386 -1.28 -5.27 -35.53
N LEU A 387 -1.13 -6.27 -34.64
CA LEU A 387 -0.42 -6.09 -33.38
C LEU A 387 1.06 -5.75 -33.63
N ALA A 388 1.71 -6.39 -34.60
CA ALA A 388 3.10 -6.11 -34.97
C ALA A 388 3.28 -4.70 -35.52
N ALA A 389 2.33 -4.20 -36.31
CA ALA A 389 2.36 -2.89 -36.96
C ALA A 389 2.33 -1.70 -35.97
N LEU A 390 1.80 -1.90 -34.76
CA LEU A 390 1.80 -0.87 -33.71
C LEU A 390 3.24 -0.42 -33.37
N LYS A 391 3.57 0.81 -33.76
CA LYS A 391 4.86 1.44 -33.49
C LYS A 391 4.75 2.40 -32.30
N PHE A 392 5.14 1.92 -31.13
CA PHE A 392 5.28 2.79 -29.95
C PHE A 392 6.54 3.63 -30.12
N ASP A 393 6.39 4.92 -30.42
CA ASP A 393 7.53 5.84 -30.46
C ASP A 393 8.18 5.93 -29.07
N GLU A 394 9.43 5.49 -28.99
CA GLU A 394 10.22 5.46 -27.76
C GLU A 394 10.87 6.81 -27.43
N SER A 395 10.88 7.76 -28.39
CA SER A 395 11.40 9.11 -28.17
C SER A 395 10.43 10.02 -27.41
N ASN A 396 9.13 9.70 -27.48
CA ASN A 396 8.08 10.43 -26.78
C ASN A 396 7.78 9.79 -25.42
N GLN A 397 7.70 10.64 -24.38
CA GLN A 397 7.40 10.22 -23.00
C GLN A 397 6.05 9.48 -22.92
N TYR A 398 5.08 9.89 -23.75
CA TYR A 398 3.72 9.33 -23.80
C TYR A 398 3.43 8.64 -25.15
N CYS A 399 2.46 7.74 -25.17
CA CYS A 399 1.95 7.15 -26.41
C CYS A 399 0.89 8.07 -27.02
N HIS A 400 0.91 8.23 -28.34
CA HIS A 400 -0.11 8.99 -29.07
C HIS A 400 -1.48 8.33 -28.92
N GLU A 401 -2.54 9.11 -28.69
CA GLU A 401 -3.90 8.59 -28.43
C GLU A 401 -4.40 7.65 -29.53
N GLY A 402 -4.12 7.96 -30.80
CA GLY A 402 -4.46 7.09 -31.92
C GLY A 402 -3.83 5.69 -31.83
N ILE A 403 -2.56 5.61 -31.44
CA ILE A 403 -1.84 4.32 -31.30
C ILE A 403 -2.36 3.56 -30.07
N LYS A 404 -2.74 4.28 -29.01
CA LYS A 404 -3.39 3.71 -27.83
C LYS A 404 -4.75 3.11 -28.20
N ALA A 405 -5.59 3.82 -28.95
CA ALA A 405 -6.87 3.31 -29.42
C ALA A 405 -6.71 2.07 -30.31
N GLU A 406 -5.77 2.11 -31.26
CA GLU A 406 -5.47 0.98 -32.15
C GLU A 406 -4.98 -0.25 -31.36
N PHE A 407 -4.15 -0.05 -30.32
CA PHE A 407 -3.75 -1.13 -29.41
C PHE A 407 -4.94 -1.78 -28.73
N MET A 408 -5.87 -0.98 -28.18
CA MET A 408 -7.07 -1.49 -27.49
C MET A 408 -7.95 -2.33 -28.41
N GLU A 409 -8.12 -1.87 -29.64
CA GLU A 409 -8.93 -2.54 -30.66
C GLU A 409 -8.29 -3.87 -31.10
N VAL A 410 -6.98 -3.85 -31.38
CA VAL A 410 -6.24 -5.06 -31.79
C VAL A 410 -6.25 -6.11 -30.69
N VAL A 411 -6.04 -5.73 -29.42
CA VAL A 411 -6.08 -6.69 -28.30
C VAL A 411 -7.47 -7.29 -28.13
N SER A 412 -8.54 -6.50 -28.30
CA SER A 412 -9.92 -7.02 -28.23
C SER A 412 -10.18 -8.11 -29.28
N ARG A 413 -9.77 -7.88 -30.53
CA ARG A 413 -9.89 -8.90 -31.60
C ARG A 413 -9.08 -10.16 -31.30
N ILE A 414 -7.91 -10.02 -30.69
CA ILE A 414 -7.08 -11.16 -30.27
C ILE A 414 -7.80 -11.99 -29.20
N GLU A 415 -8.42 -11.34 -28.20
CA GLU A 415 -9.18 -12.03 -27.14
C GLU A 415 -10.37 -12.80 -27.73
N GLU A 416 -11.19 -12.14 -28.56
CA GLU A 416 -12.37 -12.74 -29.19
C GLU A 416 -11.99 -13.98 -30.03
N LYS A 417 -11.02 -13.80 -30.93
CA LYS A 417 -10.59 -14.88 -31.83
C LYS A 417 -9.88 -16.01 -31.11
N PHE A 418 -9.18 -15.73 -30.01
CA PHE A 418 -8.57 -16.78 -29.19
C PHE A 418 -9.63 -17.61 -28.47
N MET A 419 -10.71 -16.98 -27.96
CA MET A 419 -11.84 -17.69 -27.37
C MET A 419 -12.62 -18.54 -28.39
N GLU A 420 -12.70 -18.11 -29.65
CA GLU A 420 -13.32 -18.91 -30.72
C GLU A 420 -12.50 -20.16 -31.12
N LEU A 421 -11.17 -20.11 -30.94
CA LEU A 421 -10.24 -21.16 -31.33
C LEU A 421 -9.88 -22.14 -30.20
N ALA A 422 -10.13 -21.75 -28.94
CA ALA A 422 -9.90 -22.54 -27.74
C ALA A 422 -11.08 -23.48 -27.46
#